data_AF-A0AA40E684-F1
#
_entry.id   AF-A0AA40E684-F1
#
_cell.length_a   1.000
_cell.length_b   1.000
_cell.length_c   1.000
_cell.angle_alpha   90.00
_cell.angle_beta   90.00
_cell.angle_gamma   90.00
#
_symmetry.space_group_name_H-M   'P 1'
#
loop_
_entity.id
_entity.type
_entity.pdbx_description
1 polymer ?
#
loop_
_entity_poly.entity_id
_entity_poly.type
_entity_poly.pdbx_seq_one_letter_code
_entity_poly.pdbx_strand_id
1 'polypeptide(L)'
;MSQIHALSDDQVGQELRKMTAFIKQEAEEKAREIEIKANEEFAIEKSKLVRQETDAIDSTYQKKFKQATMSQQIARSTVANKSRLRVLGARQVLLDDIFEAAQQRLGAASKDAASYEKILSNLILEGFYALNEPTLQVRARKADYKLVAKALEAANKEYEAKVGKPITSTIDEENPVADGR
;
A
#
# COMPACT_ATOMS: atom_id res chain seq x y z
N MET A 1 25.83 43.91 98.51
CA MET A 1 26.63 42.68 98.69
C MET A 1 27.72 42.71 97.64
N SER A 2 28.94 43.09 98.02
CA SER A 2 30.10 43.13 97.12
C SER A 2 30.36 41.73 96.59
N GLN A 3 30.11 41.47 95.31
CA GLN A 3 30.50 40.22 94.67
C GLN A 3 32.03 40.19 94.60
N ILE A 4 32.64 39.22 95.30
CA ILE A 4 34.08 39.01 95.26
C ILE A 4 34.38 38.26 93.95
N HIS A 5 34.78 38.99 92.93
CA HIS A 5 35.40 38.44 91.73
C HIS A 5 36.90 38.74 91.75
N ALA A 6 37.72 37.80 91.27
CA ALA A 6 39.17 37.92 91.22
C ALA A 6 39.68 38.89 90.13
N LEU A 7 38.76 39.46 89.35
CA LEU A 7 38.97 40.37 88.22
C LEU A 7 38.19 41.66 88.49
N SER A 8 38.66 42.80 87.97
CA SER A 8 37.93 44.07 88.07
C SER A 8 36.63 44.04 87.25
N ASP A 9 35.64 44.84 87.63
CA ASP A 9 34.35 44.90 86.90
C ASP A 9 34.51 45.24 85.40
N ASP A 10 35.55 46.01 85.04
CA ASP A 10 35.88 46.29 83.64
C ASP A 10 36.41 45.05 82.88
N GLN A 11 37.21 44.22 83.55
CA GLN A 11 37.66 42.94 83.00
C GLN A 11 36.50 41.94 82.83
N VAL A 12 35.55 41.91 83.78
CA VAL A 12 34.32 41.10 83.66
C VAL A 12 33.47 41.59 82.47
N GLY A 13 33.31 42.90 82.31
CA GLY A 13 32.59 43.48 81.17
C GLY A 13 33.23 43.17 79.81
N GLN A 14 34.57 43.17 79.73
CA GLN A 14 35.30 42.79 78.52
C GLN A 14 35.12 41.30 78.19
N GLU A 15 35.18 40.40 79.18
CA GLU A 15 35.00 38.97 78.94
C GLU A 15 33.55 38.62 78.53
N LEU A 16 32.55 39.29 79.11
CA LEU A 16 31.15 39.14 78.69
C LEU A 16 30.92 39.62 77.24
N ARG A 17 31.56 40.71 76.82
CA ARG A 17 31.51 41.17 75.42
C ARG A 17 32.17 40.16 74.49
N LYS A 18 33.30 39.59 74.89
CA LYS A 18 33.99 38.54 74.14
C LYS A 18 33.14 37.27 74.00
N MET A 19 32.49 36.83 75.08
CA MET A 19 31.53 35.72 75.04
C MET A 19 30.34 36.01 74.13
N THR A 20 29.77 37.21 74.20
CA THR A 20 28.64 37.61 73.34
C THR A 20 29.05 37.65 71.86
N ALA A 21 30.25 38.17 71.56
CA ALA A 21 30.81 38.18 70.22
C ALA A 21 31.05 36.76 69.68
N PHE A 22 31.55 35.86 70.53
CA PHE A 22 31.72 34.44 70.18
C PHE A 22 30.38 33.78 69.84
N ILE A 23 29.37 33.93 70.69
CA ILE A 23 28.02 33.37 70.45
C ILE A 23 27.43 33.92 69.14
N LYS A 24 27.59 35.21 68.88
CA LYS A 24 27.12 35.84 67.63
C LYS A 24 27.86 35.28 66.42
N GLN A 25 29.18 35.13 66.49
CA GLN A 25 29.98 34.58 65.40
C GLN A 25 29.60 33.12 65.11
N GLU A 26 29.41 32.30 66.15
CA GLU A 26 28.98 30.91 66.02
C GLU A 26 27.58 30.81 65.37
N ALA A 27 26.65 31.69 65.77
CA ALA A 27 25.32 31.76 65.15
C ALA A 27 25.39 32.19 63.68
N GLU A 28 26.23 33.17 63.33
CA GLU A 28 26.43 33.59 61.95
C GLU A 28 27.08 32.49 61.09
N GLU A 29 28.03 31.75 61.64
CA GLU A 29 28.66 30.63 60.95
C GLU A 29 27.68 29.48 60.73
N LYS A 30 26.82 29.19 61.74
CA LYS A 30 25.75 28.20 61.60
C LYS A 30 24.70 28.62 60.57
N ALA A 31 24.32 29.90 60.54
CA ALA A 31 23.41 30.42 59.53
C ALA A 31 23.99 30.30 58.12
N ARG A 32 25.27 30.64 57.94
CA ARG A 32 25.98 30.47 56.65
C ARG A 32 26.04 29.00 56.23
N GLU A 33 26.33 28.08 57.15
CA GLU A 33 26.34 26.64 56.86
C GLU A 33 24.97 26.15 56.36
N ILE A 34 23.88 26.59 57.01
CA ILE A 34 22.51 26.26 56.61
C ILE A 34 22.21 26.83 55.22
N GLU A 35 22.59 28.07 54.96
CA GLU A 35 22.36 28.71 53.66
C GLU A 35 23.11 28.00 52.53
N ILE A 36 24.37 27.64 52.74
CA ILE A 36 25.17 26.88 51.76
C ILE A 36 24.51 25.54 51.47
N LYS A 37 24.13 24.78 52.51
CA LYS A 37 23.44 23.50 52.35
C LYS A 37 22.10 23.63 51.63
N ALA A 38 21.31 24.66 51.96
CA ALA A 38 20.03 24.90 51.31
C ALA A 38 20.21 25.21 49.81
N ASN A 39 21.25 25.96 49.44
CA ASN A 39 21.56 26.26 48.03
C ASN A 39 22.03 25.00 47.27
N GLU A 40 22.85 24.16 47.92
CA GLU A 40 23.29 22.88 47.36
C GLU A 40 22.09 21.94 47.13
N GLU A 41 21.23 21.76 48.14
CA GLU A 41 20.02 20.94 48.02
C GLU A 41 19.05 21.48 46.97
N PHE A 42 18.85 22.80 46.92
CA PHE A 42 18.02 23.44 45.89
C PHE A 42 18.54 23.13 44.48
N ALA A 43 19.85 23.25 44.25
CA ALA A 43 20.45 22.97 42.95
C ALA A 43 20.28 21.49 42.55
N ILE A 44 20.44 20.57 43.51
CA ILE A 44 20.27 19.13 43.30
C ILE A 44 18.81 18.80 42.96
N GLU A 45 17.85 19.23 43.78
CA GLU A 45 16.43 18.92 43.57
C GLU A 45 15.89 19.58 42.31
N LYS A 46 16.29 20.82 42.00
CA LYS A 46 15.94 21.47 40.74
C LYS A 46 16.44 20.65 39.54
N SER A 47 17.71 20.24 39.56
CA SER A 47 18.30 19.44 38.48
C SER A 47 17.59 18.10 38.30
N LYS A 48 17.27 17.44 39.42
CA LYS A 48 16.53 16.17 39.44
C LYS A 48 15.13 16.31 38.85
N LEU A 49 14.36 17.32 39.26
CA LEU A 49 13.02 17.60 38.73
C LEU A 49 13.06 17.86 37.22
N VAL A 50 13.97 18.74 36.77
CA VAL A 50 14.12 19.07 35.35
C VAL A 50 14.48 17.82 34.54
N ARG A 51 15.40 16.99 35.04
CA ARG A 51 15.81 15.77 34.34
C ARG A 51 14.66 14.77 34.23
N GLN A 52 13.92 14.54 35.31
CA GLN A 52 12.77 13.63 35.31
C GLN A 52 11.70 14.03 34.29
N GLU A 53 11.33 15.32 34.26
CA GLU A 53 10.36 15.81 33.28
C GLU A 53 10.91 15.79 31.85
N THR A 54 12.19 16.08 31.66
CA THR A 54 12.85 16.00 30.35
C THR A 54 12.81 14.56 29.83
N ASP A 55 13.15 13.58 30.66
CA ASP A 55 13.11 12.15 30.30
C ASP A 55 11.68 11.70 29.92
N ALA A 56 10.65 12.21 30.63
CA ALA A 56 9.25 11.94 30.33
C ALA A 56 8.79 12.56 29.00
N ILE A 57 9.20 13.80 28.73
CA ILE A 57 8.95 14.51 27.46
C ILE A 57 9.61 13.76 26.31
N ASP A 58 10.88 13.38 26.45
CA ASP A 58 11.65 12.68 25.41
C ASP A 58 11.03 11.32 25.09
N SER A 59 10.63 10.55 26.10
CA SER A 59 9.93 9.27 25.89
C SER A 59 8.62 9.44 25.12
N THR A 60 7.84 10.47 25.46
CA THR A 60 6.58 10.78 24.77
C THR A 60 6.81 11.25 23.35
N TYR A 61 7.82 12.11 23.14
CA TYR A 61 8.21 12.59 21.83
C TYR A 61 8.69 11.45 20.93
N GLN A 62 9.53 10.55 21.43
CA GLN A 62 10.00 9.39 20.66
C GLN A 62 8.84 8.51 20.19
N LYS A 63 7.83 8.27 21.04
CA LYS A 63 6.62 7.51 20.65
C LYS A 63 5.85 8.23 19.54
N LYS A 64 5.59 9.52 19.69
CA LYS A 64 4.90 10.35 18.67
C LYS A 64 5.68 10.38 17.36
N PHE A 65 7.00 10.55 17.42
CA PHE A 65 7.89 10.60 16.27
C PHE A 65 7.89 9.28 15.49
N LYS A 66 8.00 8.14 16.19
CA LYS A 66 7.91 6.81 15.58
C LYS A 66 6.56 6.60 14.90
N GLN A 67 5.47 6.97 15.55
CA GLN A 67 4.12 6.85 14.99
C GLN A 67 3.93 7.72 13.74
N ALA A 68 4.37 8.98 13.78
CA ALA A 68 4.31 9.90 12.64
C ALA A 68 5.15 9.38 11.46
N THR A 69 6.36 8.88 11.73
CA THR A 69 7.24 8.29 10.71
C THR A 69 6.61 7.08 10.03
N MET A 70 6.02 6.18 10.83
CA MET A 70 5.30 5.01 10.31
C MET A 70 4.10 5.43 9.46
N SER A 71 3.29 6.39 9.93
CA SER A 71 2.15 6.93 9.17
C SER A 71 2.59 7.52 7.82
N GLN A 72 3.71 8.25 7.80
CA GLN A 72 4.27 8.81 6.57
C GLN A 72 4.74 7.71 5.60
N GLN A 73 5.36 6.65 6.11
CA GLN A 73 5.78 5.50 5.31
C GLN A 73 4.59 4.77 4.70
N ILE A 74 3.53 4.55 5.47
CA ILE A 74 2.27 3.95 5.00
C ILE A 74 1.67 4.83 3.91
N ALA A 75 1.51 6.13 4.14
CA ALA A 75 0.95 7.05 3.16
C ALA A 75 1.74 7.05 1.83
N ARG A 76 3.08 7.07 1.91
CA ARG A 76 3.95 6.96 0.72
C ARG A 76 3.72 5.63 -0.02
N SER A 77 3.65 4.52 0.70
CA SER A 77 3.39 3.19 0.12
C SER A 77 2.00 3.12 -0.54
N THR A 78 0.97 3.64 0.12
CA THR A 78 -0.40 3.69 -0.42
C THR A 78 -0.46 4.50 -1.71
N VAL A 79 0.17 5.68 -1.75
CA VAL A 79 0.22 6.52 -2.96
C VAL A 79 0.96 5.80 -4.09
N ALA A 80 2.12 5.18 -3.81
CA ALA A 80 2.86 4.44 -4.81
C ALA A 80 2.05 3.27 -5.39
N ASN A 81 1.38 2.48 -4.53
CA ASN A 81 0.54 1.38 -5.00
C ASN A 81 -0.69 1.87 -5.77
N LYS A 82 -1.33 2.96 -5.35
CA LYS A 82 -2.46 3.57 -6.08
C LYS A 82 -2.04 4.02 -7.47
N SER A 83 -0.87 4.65 -7.60
CA SER A 83 -0.31 5.02 -8.91
C SER A 83 -0.01 3.80 -9.78
N ARG A 84 0.57 2.74 -9.20
CA ARG A 84 0.82 1.48 -9.91
C ARG A 84 -0.48 0.84 -10.42
N LEU A 85 -1.51 0.74 -9.58
CA LEU A 85 -2.81 0.21 -9.97
C LEU A 85 -3.48 1.05 -11.07
N ARG A 86 -3.34 2.38 -11.03
CA ARG A 86 -3.84 3.26 -12.09
C ARG A 86 -3.15 2.98 -13.43
N VAL A 87 -1.83 2.80 -13.43
CA VAL A 87 -1.08 2.45 -14.64
C VAL A 87 -1.50 1.08 -15.18
N LEU A 88 -1.66 0.08 -14.30
CA LEU A 88 -2.13 -1.25 -14.71
C LEU A 88 -3.56 -1.21 -15.26
N GLY A 89 -4.46 -0.47 -14.63
CA GLY A 89 -5.82 -0.26 -15.12
C GLY A 89 -5.86 0.41 -16.49
N ALA A 90 -5.06 1.48 -16.68
CA ALA A 90 -4.96 2.14 -17.98
C ALA A 90 -4.40 1.21 -19.08
N ARG A 91 -3.44 0.34 -18.74
CA ARG A 91 -2.94 -0.68 -19.68
C ARG A 91 -4.02 -1.68 -20.06
N GLN A 92 -4.84 -2.12 -19.10
CA GLN A 92 -5.93 -3.06 -19.38
C GLN A 92 -6.96 -2.42 -20.31
N VAL A 93 -7.38 -1.18 -20.04
CA VAL A 93 -8.31 -0.44 -20.92
C VAL A 93 -7.76 -0.36 -22.34
N LEU A 94 -6.48 -0.02 -22.52
CA LEU A 94 -5.87 0.03 -23.85
C LEU A 94 -5.89 -1.33 -24.57
N LEU A 95 -5.68 -2.43 -23.85
CA LEU A 95 -5.78 -3.77 -24.44
C LEU A 95 -7.21 -4.10 -24.83
N ASP A 96 -8.17 -3.79 -23.95
CA ASP A 96 -9.59 -4.01 -24.20
C ASP A 96 -10.05 -3.20 -25.43
N ASP A 97 -9.62 -1.94 -25.55
CA ASP A 97 -9.88 -1.07 -26.71
C ASP A 97 -9.31 -1.67 -28.01
N ILE A 98 -8.11 -2.25 -27.95
CA ILE A 98 -7.49 -2.92 -29.12
C ILE A 98 -8.31 -4.15 -29.53
N PHE A 99 -8.73 -4.98 -28.56
CA PHE A 99 -9.57 -6.15 -28.84
C PHE A 99 -10.93 -5.75 -29.37
N GLU A 100 -11.55 -4.71 -28.82
CA GLU A 100 -12.82 -4.18 -29.31
C GLU A 100 -12.69 -3.66 -30.74
N ALA A 101 -11.65 -2.87 -31.04
CA ALA A 101 -11.38 -2.39 -32.39
C ALA A 101 -11.10 -3.53 -33.38
N ALA A 102 -10.39 -4.59 -32.95
CA ALA A 102 -10.16 -5.77 -33.76
C ALA A 102 -11.46 -6.54 -34.01
N GLN A 103 -12.31 -6.72 -33.00
CA GLN A 103 -13.61 -7.37 -33.13
C GLN A 103 -14.53 -6.59 -34.08
N GLN A 104 -14.56 -5.26 -33.99
CA GLN A 104 -15.29 -4.41 -34.91
C GLN A 104 -14.79 -4.55 -36.36
N ARG A 105 -13.47 -4.66 -36.57
CA ARG A 105 -12.89 -4.92 -37.90
C ARG A 105 -13.26 -6.30 -38.43
N LEU A 106 -13.26 -7.34 -37.58
CA LEU A 106 -13.72 -8.68 -37.95
C LEU A 106 -15.21 -8.68 -38.34
N GLY A 107 -16.05 -7.97 -37.59
CA GLY A 107 -17.46 -7.77 -37.91
C GLY A 107 -17.69 -6.94 -39.19
N ALA A 108 -16.75 -6.08 -39.57
CA ALA A 108 -16.78 -5.40 -40.86
C ALA A 108 -16.36 -6.32 -42.01
N ALA A 109 -15.39 -7.22 -41.78
CA ALA A 109 -14.93 -8.19 -42.77
C ALA A 109 -16.01 -9.21 -43.16
N SER A 110 -16.95 -9.52 -42.26
CA SER A 110 -18.10 -10.38 -42.59
C SER A 110 -19.13 -9.73 -43.53
N LYS A 111 -19.05 -8.41 -43.77
CA LYS A 111 -19.94 -7.71 -44.71
C LYS A 111 -19.58 -7.96 -46.17
N ASP A 112 -18.33 -8.28 -46.46
CA ASP A 112 -17.91 -8.64 -47.82
C ASP A 112 -18.15 -10.14 -48.05
N ALA A 113 -19.26 -10.44 -48.72
CA ALA A 113 -19.74 -11.81 -48.91
C ALA A 113 -18.70 -12.73 -49.58
N ALA A 114 -17.91 -12.23 -50.53
CA ALA A 114 -16.97 -13.06 -51.28
C ALA A 114 -15.73 -13.46 -50.45
N SER A 115 -15.15 -12.51 -49.70
CA SER A 115 -14.05 -12.83 -48.79
C SER A 115 -14.53 -13.63 -47.59
N TYR A 116 -15.73 -13.33 -47.07
CA TYR A 116 -16.33 -14.06 -45.96
C TYR A 116 -16.65 -15.52 -46.31
N GLU A 117 -17.19 -15.80 -47.50
CA GLU A 117 -17.44 -17.17 -47.98
C GLU A 117 -16.14 -17.99 -48.06
N LYS A 118 -15.05 -17.39 -48.57
CA LYS A 118 -13.74 -18.05 -48.62
C LYS A 118 -13.18 -18.34 -47.22
N ILE A 119 -13.32 -17.39 -46.30
CA ILE A 119 -12.89 -17.56 -44.91
C ILE A 119 -13.70 -18.68 -44.23
N LEU A 120 -15.02 -18.70 -44.40
CA LEU A 120 -15.90 -19.74 -43.86
C LEU A 120 -15.51 -21.14 -44.39
N SER A 121 -15.28 -21.27 -45.70
CA SER A 121 -14.84 -22.54 -46.30
C SER A 121 -13.55 -23.05 -45.66
N ASN A 122 -12.57 -22.16 -45.45
CA ASN A 122 -11.29 -22.54 -44.84
C ASN A 122 -11.44 -22.93 -43.36
N LEU A 123 -12.26 -22.21 -42.58
CA LEU A 123 -12.51 -22.52 -41.17
C LEU A 123 -13.23 -23.85 -40.98
N ILE A 124 -14.21 -24.15 -41.86
CA ILE A 124 -14.91 -25.44 -41.86
C ILE A 124 -13.92 -26.56 -42.20
N LEU A 125 -13.08 -26.35 -43.23
CA LEU A 125 -12.08 -27.32 -43.65
C LEU A 125 -11.03 -27.60 -42.56
N GLU A 126 -10.58 -26.58 -41.82
CA GLU A 126 -9.70 -26.74 -40.65
C GLU A 126 -10.36 -27.63 -39.58
N GLY A 127 -11.65 -27.40 -39.29
CA GLY A 127 -12.43 -28.24 -38.38
C GLY A 127 -12.56 -29.69 -38.87
N PHE A 128 -12.75 -29.91 -40.17
CA PHE A 128 -12.81 -31.25 -40.75
C PHE A 128 -11.50 -32.00 -40.58
N TYR A 129 -10.35 -31.35 -40.81
CA TYR A 129 -9.04 -31.96 -40.57
C TYR A 129 -8.79 -32.28 -39.10
N ALA A 130 -9.23 -31.40 -38.19
CA ALA A 130 -9.05 -31.60 -36.76
C ALA A 130 -9.90 -32.76 -36.21
N LEU A 131 -11.13 -32.94 -36.72
CA LEU A 131 -12.05 -33.96 -36.25
C LEU A 131 -11.85 -35.32 -36.94
N ASN A 132 -11.60 -35.34 -38.25
CA ASN A 132 -11.35 -36.56 -39.05
C ASN A 132 -12.40 -37.69 -38.86
N GLU A 133 -13.66 -37.30 -38.73
CA GLU A 133 -14.81 -38.21 -38.61
C GLU A 133 -15.59 -38.29 -39.93
N PRO A 134 -16.28 -39.41 -40.23
CA PRO A 134 -17.02 -39.60 -41.48
C PRO A 134 -18.31 -38.75 -41.56
N THR A 135 -18.88 -38.37 -40.42
CA THR A 135 -20.11 -37.58 -40.32
C THR A 135 -19.90 -36.41 -39.38
N LEU A 136 -20.12 -35.18 -39.86
CA LEU A 136 -19.90 -33.96 -39.09
C LEU A 136 -21.11 -33.04 -39.11
N GLN A 137 -21.48 -32.49 -37.96
CA GLN A 137 -22.54 -31.49 -37.84
C GLN A 137 -21.95 -30.10 -37.62
N VAL A 138 -22.35 -29.12 -38.43
CA VAL A 138 -21.89 -27.74 -38.34
C VAL A 138 -23.01 -26.86 -37.81
N ARG A 139 -22.74 -26.17 -36.70
CA ARG A 139 -23.62 -25.14 -36.14
C ARG A 139 -23.18 -23.77 -36.64
N ALA A 140 -24.12 -23.03 -37.22
CA ALA A 140 -23.87 -21.70 -37.75
C ALA A 140 -24.95 -20.71 -37.29
N ARG A 141 -24.71 -19.43 -37.55
CA ARG A 141 -25.68 -18.35 -37.34
C ARG A 141 -26.79 -18.45 -38.40
N LYS A 142 -28.03 -18.12 -38.02
CA LYS A 142 -29.19 -18.18 -38.95
C LYS A 142 -29.01 -17.33 -40.21
N ALA A 143 -28.37 -16.17 -40.08
CA ALA A 143 -28.10 -15.28 -41.21
C ALA A 143 -27.16 -15.91 -42.25
N ASP A 144 -26.29 -16.82 -41.84
CA ASP A 144 -25.19 -17.33 -42.65
C ASP A 144 -25.48 -18.71 -43.26
N TYR A 145 -26.63 -19.34 -42.97
CA TYR A 145 -26.95 -20.70 -43.45
C TYR A 145 -26.78 -20.87 -44.97
N LYS A 146 -27.16 -19.86 -45.77
CA LYS A 146 -27.00 -19.91 -47.23
C LYS A 146 -25.54 -19.90 -47.67
N LEU A 147 -24.67 -19.16 -46.98
CA LEU A 147 -23.24 -19.10 -47.28
C LEU A 147 -22.53 -20.35 -46.75
N VAL A 148 -22.91 -20.83 -45.58
CA VAL A 148 -22.36 -22.05 -44.97
C VAL A 148 -22.70 -23.28 -45.80
N ALA A 149 -23.91 -23.39 -46.36
CA ALA A 149 -24.26 -24.50 -47.26
C ALA A 149 -23.33 -24.57 -48.49
N LYS A 150 -23.02 -23.42 -49.11
CA LYS A 150 -22.07 -23.35 -50.22
C LYS A 150 -20.64 -23.67 -49.79
N ALA A 151 -20.22 -23.14 -48.64
CA ALA A 151 -18.90 -23.40 -48.08
C ALA A 151 -18.70 -24.88 -47.71
N LEU A 152 -19.77 -25.58 -47.27
CA LEU A 152 -19.74 -27.01 -46.98
C LEU A 152 -19.52 -27.84 -48.24
N GLU A 153 -20.18 -27.52 -49.35
CA GLU A 153 -19.94 -28.21 -50.63
C GLU A 153 -18.49 -28.04 -51.11
N ALA A 154 -17.94 -26.84 -50.97
CA ALA A 154 -16.54 -26.56 -51.31
C ALA A 154 -15.56 -27.31 -50.39
N ALA A 155 -15.81 -27.28 -49.07
CA ALA A 155 -14.97 -27.94 -48.08
C ALA A 155 -15.00 -29.47 -48.19
N ASN A 156 -16.17 -30.08 -48.46
CA ASN A 156 -16.28 -31.53 -48.68
C ASN A 156 -15.42 -31.99 -49.87
N LYS A 157 -15.48 -31.26 -51.00
CA LYS A 157 -14.67 -31.55 -52.20
C LYS A 157 -13.18 -31.43 -51.91
N GLU A 158 -12.77 -30.38 -51.19
CA GLU A 158 -11.36 -30.16 -50.88
C GLU A 158 -10.83 -31.19 -49.86
N TYR A 159 -11.64 -31.57 -48.88
CA TYR A 159 -11.30 -32.59 -47.90
C TYR A 159 -11.16 -33.97 -48.56
N GLU A 160 -12.11 -34.37 -49.40
CA GLU A 160 -12.06 -35.64 -50.13
C GLU A 160 -10.84 -35.70 -51.06
N ALA A 161 -10.51 -34.59 -51.72
CA ALA A 161 -9.33 -34.51 -52.59
C ALA A 161 -7.99 -34.65 -51.83
N LYS A 162 -7.90 -34.14 -50.59
CA LYS A 162 -6.64 -34.18 -49.82
C LYS A 162 -6.51 -35.39 -48.90
N VAL A 163 -7.61 -35.89 -48.34
CA VAL A 163 -7.62 -36.97 -47.34
C VAL A 163 -8.08 -38.29 -47.92
N GLY A 164 -8.78 -38.28 -49.07
CA GLY A 164 -9.25 -39.49 -49.75
C GLY A 164 -10.38 -40.21 -49.03
N LYS A 165 -11.00 -39.58 -48.02
CA LYS A 165 -12.16 -40.11 -47.29
C LYS A 165 -13.38 -39.21 -47.53
N PRO A 166 -14.55 -39.77 -47.88
CA PRO A 166 -15.76 -38.99 -48.01
C PRO A 166 -16.26 -38.54 -46.63
N ILE A 167 -16.64 -37.27 -46.51
CA ILE A 167 -17.29 -36.70 -45.33
C ILE A 167 -18.73 -36.34 -45.68
N THR A 168 -19.67 -36.75 -44.81
CA THR A 168 -21.06 -36.27 -44.84
C THR A 168 -21.19 -35.14 -43.83
N SER A 169 -21.40 -33.92 -44.30
CA SER A 169 -21.58 -32.75 -43.44
C SER A 169 -22.99 -32.19 -43.52
N THR A 170 -23.60 -31.95 -42.35
CA THR A 170 -24.98 -31.42 -42.23
C THR A 170 -25.00 -30.17 -41.35
N ILE A 171 -25.91 -29.24 -41.64
CA ILE A 171 -26.13 -28.06 -40.80
C ILE A 171 -27.11 -28.44 -39.68
N ASP A 172 -26.77 -28.12 -38.42
CA ASP A 172 -27.70 -28.23 -37.30
C ASP A 172 -28.53 -26.94 -37.21
N GLU A 173 -29.79 -27.04 -37.64
CA GLU A 173 -30.78 -25.96 -37.60
C GLU A 173 -31.53 -25.88 -36.27
N GLU A 174 -31.47 -26.93 -35.44
CA GLU A 174 -32.16 -26.97 -34.13
C GLU A 174 -31.41 -26.14 -33.09
N ASN A 175 -30.07 -26.05 -33.19
CA ASN A 175 -29.22 -25.31 -32.26
C ASN A 175 -28.36 -24.22 -32.95
N PRO A 176 -28.97 -23.11 -33.42
CA PRO A 176 -28.26 -22.00 -34.05
C PRO A 176 -27.28 -21.33 -33.08
N VAL A 177 -26.12 -20.92 -33.59
CA VAL A 177 -25.19 -20.09 -32.83
C VAL A 177 -25.81 -18.70 -32.65
N ALA A 178 -25.68 -18.13 -31.45
CA ALA A 178 -26.21 -16.81 -31.13
C ALA A 178 -25.68 -15.74 -32.10
N ASP A 179 -26.54 -14.76 -32.44
CA ASP A 179 -26.10 -13.56 -33.14
C ASP A 179 -25.11 -12.82 -32.24
N GLY A 180 -23.82 -12.94 -32.55
CA GLY A 180 -22.76 -12.27 -31.81
C GLY A 180 -22.98 -10.76 -31.78
N ARG A 181 -22.69 -10.15 -30.63
CA ARG A 181 -22.73 -8.70 -30.39
C ARG A 181 -21.86 -7.93 -31.37
#